data_AF-A0A957NGK4-F1
#
_entry.id   AF-A0A957NGK4-F1
#
_cell.length_a   1.000
_cell.length_b   1.000
_cell.length_c   1.000
_cell.angle_alpha   90.00
_cell.angle_beta   90.00
_cell.angle_gamma   90.00
#
_symmetry.space_group_name_H-M   'P 1'
#
loop_
_entity.id
_entity.type
_entity.pdbx_description
1 polymer ?
#
loop_
_entity_poly.entity_id
_entity_poly.type
_entity_poly.pdbx_seq_one_letter_code
_entity_poly.pdbx_strand_id
1 'polypeptide(L)'
;MDGAGPPQDWLRDDIDRTHIASTKEESVAIVYGQLVNWVQGNPQFMEAAKAEFASVADGWVIAYAKSEGLAVVSQETYAAEIRKRVPIPNVCRQFDIPHYDLFQLLRTLGARFDWTTP
;
A
#
# COMPACT_ATOMS: atom_id res chain seq x y z
N MET A 1 -1.85 3.10 30.86
CA MET A 1 -1.38 3.33 29.48
C MET A 1 -0.33 2.27 29.24
N ASP A 2 -0.66 1.20 28.54
CA ASP A 2 0.31 0.38 27.83
C ASP A 2 -0.42 -0.13 26.58
N GLY A 3 0.03 0.41 25.46
CA GLY A 3 -0.58 0.26 24.16
C GLY A 3 0.08 -0.85 23.37
N ALA A 4 -0.69 -1.89 23.10
CA ALA A 4 -0.73 -2.60 21.84
C ALA A 4 -2.00 -3.46 21.82
N GLY A 5 -2.66 -3.54 20.66
CA GLY A 5 -3.82 -4.42 20.46
C GLY A 5 -3.40 -5.72 19.74
N PRO A 6 -4.33 -6.67 19.53
CA PRO A 6 -4.02 -8.00 18.98
C PRO A 6 -3.19 -7.98 17.68
N PRO A 7 -3.40 -7.05 16.71
CA PRO A 7 -2.58 -6.98 15.51
C PRO A 7 -1.14 -6.49 15.74
N GLN A 8 -0.93 -5.63 16.74
CA GLN A 8 0.39 -5.09 17.06
C GLN A 8 1.24 -6.12 17.81
N ASP A 9 0.61 -6.91 18.67
CA ASP A 9 1.26 -8.02 19.37
C ASP A 9 1.66 -9.12 18.38
N TRP A 10 0.74 -9.51 17.47
CA TRP A 10 1.06 -10.46 16.38
C TRP A 10 2.25 -10.00 15.51
N LEU A 11 2.31 -8.72 15.14
CA LEU A 11 3.43 -8.19 14.37
C LEU A 11 4.76 -8.25 15.15
N ARG A 12 4.73 -8.15 16.48
CA ARG A 12 5.95 -8.20 17.30
C ARG A 12 6.41 -9.62 17.56
N ASP A 13 5.46 -10.52 17.78
CA ASP A 13 5.72 -11.82 18.38
C ASP A 13 5.72 -12.96 17.35
N ASP A 14 4.97 -12.83 16.25
CA ASP A 14 4.73 -13.94 15.32
C ASP A 14 5.32 -13.73 13.92
N ILE A 15 5.63 -12.49 13.50
CA ILE A 15 6.17 -12.23 12.16
C ILE A 15 7.70 -12.33 12.14
N ASP A 16 8.25 -13.04 11.16
CA ASP A 16 9.68 -12.94 10.86
C ASP A 16 10.00 -11.53 10.36
N ARG A 17 11.03 -10.91 10.94
CA ARG A 17 11.52 -9.58 10.55
C ARG A 17 11.99 -9.52 9.11
N THR A 18 12.33 -10.65 8.49
CA THR A 18 12.63 -10.71 7.05
C THR A 18 11.43 -10.31 6.17
N HIS A 19 10.21 -10.37 6.70
CA HIS A 19 8.98 -9.89 6.05
C HIS A 19 8.70 -8.40 6.29
N ILE A 20 9.52 -7.71 7.09
CA ILE A 20 9.38 -6.27 7.37
C ILE A 20 10.49 -5.52 6.64
N ALA A 21 10.09 -4.72 5.66
CA ALA A 21 10.99 -3.83 4.95
C ALA A 21 11.17 -2.48 5.65
N SER A 22 12.39 -1.95 5.62
CA SER A 22 12.70 -0.58 6.06
C SER A 22 12.42 0.41 4.93
N THR A 23 11.81 1.56 5.27
CA THR A 23 11.57 2.68 4.34
C THR A 23 12.58 3.83 4.52
N LYS A 24 13.68 3.59 5.25
CA LYS A 24 14.68 4.62 5.59
C LYS A 24 15.63 4.96 4.45
N GLU A 25 15.65 4.16 3.39
CA GLU A 25 16.52 4.40 2.24
C GLU A 25 16.15 5.70 1.53
N GLU A 26 17.16 6.46 1.10
CA GLU A 26 16.95 7.75 0.44
C GLU A 26 16.13 7.62 -0.84
N SER A 27 16.31 6.53 -1.59
CA SER A 27 15.51 6.22 -2.78
C SER A 27 14.01 6.16 -2.49
N VAL A 28 13.61 5.56 -1.36
CA VAL A 28 12.21 5.46 -0.92
C VAL A 28 11.67 6.84 -0.58
N ALA A 29 12.44 7.65 0.16
CA ALA A 29 12.02 9.01 0.53
C ALA A 29 11.85 9.93 -0.70
N ILE A 30 12.74 9.82 -1.69
CA ILE A 30 12.64 10.56 -2.96
C ILE A 30 11.34 10.19 -3.68
N VAL A 31 11.06 8.88 -3.82
CA VAL A 31 9.83 8.42 -4.47
C VAL A 31 8.60 8.88 -3.70
N TYR A 32 8.60 8.75 -2.37
CA TYR A 32 7.49 9.23 -1.54
C TYR A 32 7.20 10.71 -1.76
N GLY A 33 8.23 11.55 -1.83
CA GLY A 33 8.10 12.97 -2.17
C GLY A 33 7.42 13.20 -3.53
N GLN A 34 7.75 12.39 -4.55
CA GLN A 34 7.08 12.46 -5.86
C GLN A 34 5.60 12.08 -5.77
N LEU A 35 5.26 11.03 -5.02
CA LEU A 35 3.87 10.60 -4.81
C LEU A 35 3.05 11.71 -4.14
N VAL A 36 3.56 12.26 -3.03
CA VAL A 36 2.89 13.33 -2.29
C VAL A 36 2.73 14.58 -3.16
N ASN A 37 3.78 14.99 -3.89
CA ASN A 37 3.68 16.15 -4.78
C ASN A 37 2.61 15.97 -5.86
N TRP A 38 2.51 14.78 -6.44
CA TRP A 38 1.44 14.48 -7.39
C TRP A 38 0.05 14.54 -6.75
N VAL A 39 -0.14 13.93 -5.59
CA VAL A 39 -1.42 13.98 -4.86
C VAL A 39 -1.82 15.41 -4.53
N GLN A 40 -0.88 16.21 -4.01
CA GLN A 40 -1.13 17.59 -3.61
C GLN A 40 -1.45 18.49 -4.82
N GLY A 41 -0.75 18.27 -5.94
CA GLY A 41 -0.96 19.00 -7.19
C GLY A 41 -2.19 18.56 -8.00
N ASN A 42 -2.80 17.41 -7.69
CA ASN A 42 -3.92 16.90 -8.45
C ASN A 42 -5.25 17.60 -8.04
N PRO A 43 -5.92 18.34 -8.95
CA PRO A 43 -7.14 19.08 -8.64
C PRO A 43 -8.38 18.19 -8.42
N GLN A 44 -8.31 16.91 -8.78
CA GLN A 44 -9.40 15.97 -8.59
C GLN A 44 -9.69 15.73 -7.10
N PHE A 45 -8.64 15.60 -6.28
CA PHE A 45 -8.75 15.25 -4.87
C PHE A 45 -9.12 16.44 -4.00
N MET A 46 -9.98 16.19 -3.03
CA MET A 46 -10.30 17.16 -1.98
C MET A 46 -9.10 17.34 -1.05
N GLU A 47 -8.96 18.52 -0.45
CA GLU A 47 -7.87 18.81 0.50
C GLU A 47 -7.82 17.81 1.67
N ALA A 48 -8.97 17.35 2.15
CA ALA A 48 -9.05 16.31 3.17
C ALA A 48 -8.43 14.97 2.71
N ALA A 49 -8.67 14.57 1.45
CA ALA A 49 -8.10 13.36 0.87
C ALA A 49 -6.58 13.45 0.71
N LYS A 50 -6.08 14.63 0.33
CA LYS A 50 -4.65 14.91 0.21
C LYS A 50 -3.95 14.86 1.56
N ALA A 51 -4.57 15.47 2.58
CA ALA A 51 -4.08 15.44 3.95
C ALA A 51 -4.08 14.02 4.53
N GLU A 52 -5.17 13.26 4.32
CA GLU A 52 -5.27 11.86 4.73
C GLU A 52 -4.14 11.03 4.14
N PHE A 53 -3.95 11.08 2.81
CA PHE A 53 -2.88 10.34 2.12
C PHE A 53 -1.48 10.63 2.67
N ALA A 54 -1.20 11.89 3.03
CA ALA A 54 0.09 12.29 3.60
C ALA A 54 0.29 11.86 5.06
N SER A 55 -0.78 11.47 5.77
CA SER A 55 -0.76 11.10 7.18
C SER A 55 -0.72 9.61 7.47
N VAL A 56 -1.03 8.78 6.47
CA VAL A 56 -1.13 7.32 6.62
C VAL A 56 0.05 6.59 5.94
N ALA A 57 0.17 5.30 6.20
CA ALA A 57 1.31 4.50 5.73
C ALA A 57 1.27 4.17 4.22
N ASP A 58 0.12 4.29 3.56
CA ASP A 58 -0.09 3.82 2.19
C ASP A 58 0.93 4.40 1.20
N GLY A 59 1.20 5.71 1.28
CA GLY A 59 2.19 6.34 0.41
C GLY A 59 3.59 5.76 0.56
N TRP A 60 3.98 5.35 1.77
CA TRP A 60 5.30 4.75 2.04
C TRP A 60 5.40 3.33 1.47
N VAL A 61 4.33 2.54 1.58
CA VAL A 61 4.27 1.19 0.99
C VAL A 61 4.42 1.26 -0.52
N ILE A 62 3.72 2.19 -1.17
CA ILE A 62 3.79 2.38 -2.63
C ILE A 62 5.17 2.88 -3.04
N ALA A 63 5.76 3.80 -2.27
CA ALA A 63 7.08 4.34 -2.55
C ALA A 63 8.17 3.26 -2.49
N TYR A 64 8.13 2.41 -1.46
CA TYR A 64 9.03 1.27 -1.32
C TYR A 64 8.88 0.28 -2.49
N ALA A 65 7.65 -0.08 -2.85
CA ALA A 65 7.44 -0.99 -3.98
C ALA A 65 8.02 -0.43 -5.29
N LYS A 66 7.86 0.88 -5.54
CA LYS A 66 8.44 1.51 -6.72
C LYS A 66 9.97 1.60 -6.67
N SER A 67 10.58 1.89 -5.51
CA SER A 67 12.05 1.97 -5.41
C SER A 67 12.71 0.62 -5.64
N GLU A 68 12.08 -0.45 -5.18
CA GLU A 68 12.60 -1.82 -5.29
C GLU A 68 12.13 -2.57 -6.55
N GLY A 69 11.31 -1.96 -7.40
CA GLY A 69 10.78 -2.60 -8.61
C GLY A 69 9.79 -3.75 -8.32
N LEU A 70 9.03 -3.64 -7.23
CA LEU A 70 8.06 -4.62 -6.76
C LEU A 70 6.63 -4.27 -7.19
N ALA A 71 5.72 -5.23 -7.00
CA ALA A 71 4.29 -5.03 -7.15
C ALA A 71 3.63 -4.67 -5.81
N VAL A 72 2.54 -3.90 -5.86
CA VAL A 72 1.66 -3.64 -4.72
C VAL A 72 0.42 -4.53 -4.80
N VAL A 73 0.07 -5.16 -3.68
CA VAL A 73 -1.16 -5.95 -3.57
C VAL A 73 -2.07 -5.31 -2.52
N SER A 74 -3.31 -5.04 -2.88
CA SER A 74 -4.30 -4.43 -1.97
C SER A 74 -5.70 -4.93 -2.28
N GLN A 75 -6.64 -4.83 -1.33
CA GLN A 75 -8.06 -5.07 -1.59
C GLN A 75 -8.82 -3.82 -2.06
N GLU A 76 -8.12 -2.72 -2.38
CA GLU A 76 -8.74 -1.53 -2.94
C GLU A 76 -9.02 -1.66 -4.43
N THR A 77 -10.03 -0.92 -4.91
CA THR A 77 -10.43 -0.89 -6.32
C THR A 77 -10.06 0.46 -6.93
N TYR A 78 -9.54 0.42 -8.16
CA TYR A 78 -9.33 1.61 -8.97
C TYR A 78 -10.65 2.39 -9.13
N ALA A 79 -10.59 3.71 -8.97
CA ALA A 79 -11.75 4.57 -9.14
C ALA A 79 -11.35 5.88 -9.83
N ALA A 80 -11.59 5.98 -11.14
CA ALA A 80 -11.15 7.10 -11.97
C ALA A 80 -11.63 8.46 -11.45
N GLU A 81 -12.89 8.55 -11.03
CA GLU A 81 -13.55 9.82 -10.66
C GLU A 81 -13.56 10.08 -9.14
N ILE A 82 -12.80 9.32 -8.35
CA ILE A 82 -12.84 9.46 -6.90
C ILE A 82 -12.16 10.75 -6.45
N ARG A 83 -12.81 11.46 -5.53
CA ARG A 83 -12.31 12.76 -5.03
C ARG A 83 -12.04 12.78 -3.53
N LYS A 84 -12.74 11.92 -2.78
CA LYS A 84 -12.79 11.92 -1.31
C LYS A 84 -11.65 11.16 -0.63
N ARG A 85 -10.87 10.40 -1.38
CA ARG A 85 -9.69 9.65 -0.93
C ARG A 85 -8.77 9.42 -2.12
N VAL A 86 -7.55 8.96 -1.87
CA VAL A 86 -6.57 8.60 -2.89
C VAL A 86 -6.36 7.08 -2.83
N PRO A 87 -7.01 6.27 -3.69
CA PRO A 87 -6.83 4.82 -3.67
C PRO A 87 -5.42 4.42 -4.09
N ILE A 88 -4.88 3.40 -3.43
CA ILE A 88 -3.61 2.74 -3.79
C ILE A 88 -3.54 2.43 -5.30
N PRO A 89 -4.53 1.74 -5.92
CA PRO A 89 -4.49 1.42 -7.34
C PRO A 89 -4.46 2.64 -8.26
N ASN A 90 -5.01 3.79 -7.86
CA ASN A 90 -4.92 5.01 -8.65
C ASN A 90 -3.49 5.56 -8.68
N VAL A 91 -2.80 5.54 -7.54
CA VAL A 91 -1.39 5.94 -7.45
C VAL A 91 -0.52 4.95 -8.21
N CYS A 92 -0.71 3.64 -8.01
CA CYS A 92 0.06 2.62 -8.73
C CYS A 92 -0.07 2.77 -10.25
N ARG A 93 -1.28 3.02 -10.76
CA ARG A 93 -1.51 3.28 -12.18
C ARG A 93 -0.80 4.54 -12.67
N GLN A 94 -0.83 5.63 -11.90
CA GLN A 94 -0.19 6.89 -12.29
C GLN A 94 1.34 6.76 -12.40
N PHE A 95 1.94 5.96 -11.54
CA PHE A 95 3.38 5.81 -11.42
C PHE A 95 3.91 4.53 -12.06
N ASP A 96 3.11 3.86 -12.89
CA ASP A 96 3.45 2.61 -13.59
C ASP A 96 3.98 1.51 -12.66
N ILE A 97 3.38 1.38 -11.47
CA ILE A 97 3.71 0.35 -10.48
C ILE A 97 2.78 -0.85 -10.72
N PRO A 98 3.31 -2.07 -10.89
CA PRO A 98 2.47 -3.26 -10.98
C PRO A 98 1.56 -3.38 -9.76
N HIS A 99 0.26 -3.56 -10.02
CA HIS A 99 -0.76 -3.67 -8.97
C HIS A 99 -1.62 -4.89 -9.22
N TYR A 100 -1.95 -5.59 -8.13
CA TYR A 100 -2.87 -6.72 -8.15
C TYR A 100 -3.88 -6.60 -7.01
N ASP A 101 -5.12 -7.01 -7.26
CA ASP A 101 -6.01 -7.38 -6.16
C ASP A 101 -5.58 -8.71 -5.52
N LEU A 102 -6.04 -8.96 -4.29
CA LEU A 102 -5.67 -10.17 -3.56
C LEU A 102 -6.03 -11.45 -4.32
N PHE A 103 -7.18 -11.49 -5.00
CA PHE A 103 -7.61 -12.69 -5.73
C PHE A 103 -6.79 -12.91 -7.00
N GLN A 104 -6.35 -11.84 -7.68
CA GLN A 104 -5.41 -11.92 -8.78
C GLN A 104 -4.08 -12.51 -8.32
N LEU A 105 -3.56 -12.06 -7.17
CA LEU A 105 -2.34 -12.64 -6.58
C LEU A 105 -2.53 -14.14 -6.31
N LEU A 106 -3.59 -14.52 -5.58
CA LEU A 106 -3.86 -15.92 -5.22
C LEU A 106 -3.96 -16.82 -6.46
N ARG A 107 -4.67 -16.38 -7.51
CA ARG A 107 -4.74 -17.11 -8.78
C ARG A 107 -3.38 -17.22 -9.46
N THR A 108 -2.59 -16.15 -9.46
CA THR A 108 -1.25 -16.12 -10.09
C THR A 108 -0.28 -17.06 -9.38
N LEU A 109 -0.36 -17.15 -8.04
CA LEU A 109 0.44 -18.07 -7.25
C LEU A 109 -0.08 -19.52 -7.29
N GLY A 110 -1.22 -19.77 -7.94
CA GLY A 110 -1.85 -21.09 -7.99
C GLY A 110 -2.33 -21.58 -6.62
N ALA A 111 -2.67 -20.66 -5.71
CA ALA A 111 -3.14 -20.99 -4.37
C ALA A 111 -4.41 -21.85 -4.45
N ARG A 112 -4.42 -22.97 -3.70
CA ARG A 112 -5.55 -23.88 -3.58
C ARG A 112 -5.93 -24.00 -2.12
N PHE A 113 -7.22 -23.92 -1.84
CA PHE A 113 -7.77 -24.08 -0.51
C PHE A 113 -8.58 -25.38 -0.53
N ASP A 114 -7.99 -26.43 0.00
CA ASP A 114 -8.65 -27.72 0.14
C ASP A 114 -9.47 -27.71 1.43
N TRP A 115 -10.74 -28.12 1.32
CA TRP A 115 -11.59 -28.32 2.48
C TRP A 115 -11.50 -29.78 2.92
N THR A 116 -10.99 -30.02 4.12
CA THR A 116 -11.10 -31.32 4.80
C THR A 116 -12.21 -31.24 5.84
N THR A 117 -13.19 -32.13 5.76
CA THR A 117 -14.18 -32.30 6.83
C THR A 117 -13.47 -32.66 8.14
N PRO A 118 -13.84 -32.03 9.28
CA PRO A 118 -13.29 -32.34 10.59
C PRO A 118 -13.44 -33.80 11.01
#